data_AF-A0A7V6HEY3-F1
#
_entry.id   AF-A0A7V6HEY3-F1
#
_cell.length_a   1.000
_cell.length_b   1.000
_cell.length_c   1.000
_cell.angle_alpha   90.00
_cell.angle_beta   90.00
_cell.angle_gamma   90.00
#
_symmetry.space_group_name_H-M   'P 1'
#
loop_
_entity.id
_entity.type
_entity.pdbx_description
1 polymer ?
#
loop_
_entity_poly.entity_id
_entity_poly.type
_entity_poly.pdbx_seq_one_letter_code
_entity_poly.pdbx_strand_id
1 'polypeptide(L)'
;APVLIGALDVAAEGDVTLAGRTRLYIDQTTEGAFAGTLTGGTTDSVIAKGGDATLTIATDLSAYPGDWAVYDGELVIDGLSGGCLAPDAAVETRAGGTLVFRSPTNLVFGGAISGDGVVRNEGPDTLTLTGAVSCGVQVAAGQTVILDGAAVEGTVTMAGEIHNEGTLVFNTPGTFRLRAPISGGGAVHVGTGASLLVDGGGLTDSQSLLLEGGTLLLNNGGALGFDDTMWVTTGVTRFVDDGQGGTILELTPNVANKRGAAYYREQVVATEPWVIDLTFRKGVSTTSPGDGFGVFFQNDPRGTNALPTGGWWQIVSPYSPSFGFQYYLMPGDCYLAWITNGVRATWVDNALFSQNQGAFNARMTFDGTKMVIDMQQGTKVYSMTNENAGAKLAELGTPAWLGIVGGTGGNYAQQFIDAFTFSYTGEAARSFTNALELTAGTASTIEPVSPLAEGLPLIVGDITVNEGASLTLQPAAGTDPDCVFLHLGDLIMRGDGTLAVAPGSAAAIVGDTWTFTPGAVLTLSGALTLPSTVMIVVDGPIPAGRMNLVDFRGATIANLDEVNFVLVGGDATDRVSLRGGWLYTTGSQGTFMMLR
;
A
#
# COMPACT_ATOMS: atom_id res chain seq x y z
N ALA A 1 -1.65 29.81 -24.82
CA ALA A 1 -0.48 28.97 -25.11
C ALA A 1 0.55 29.23 -24.02
N PRO A 2 1.32 28.23 -23.58
CA PRO A 2 2.40 28.48 -22.62
C PRO A 2 3.42 29.45 -23.22
N VAL A 3 3.99 30.31 -22.37
CA VAL A 3 5.18 31.07 -22.73
C VAL A 3 6.36 30.13 -22.54
N LEU A 4 7.11 29.87 -23.61
CA LEU A 4 8.28 29.01 -23.57
C LEU A 4 9.54 29.88 -23.49
N ILE A 5 10.34 29.67 -22.47
CA ILE A 5 11.69 30.22 -22.37
C ILE A 5 12.65 29.04 -22.33
N GLY A 6 13.75 29.14 -23.08
CA GLY A 6 14.82 28.15 -23.05
C GLY A 6 15.63 28.22 -21.75
N ALA A 7 16.83 27.64 -21.75
CA ALA A 7 17.66 27.59 -20.56
C ALA A 7 18.01 28.99 -20.04
N LEU A 8 17.91 29.17 -18.72
CA LEU A 8 18.47 30.29 -18.00
C LEU A 8 19.95 29.98 -17.77
N ASP A 9 20.78 30.27 -18.78
CA ASP A 9 22.23 30.19 -18.66
C ASP A 9 22.73 31.35 -17.77
N VAL A 10 23.40 31.04 -16.66
CA VAL A 10 23.95 32.00 -15.66
C VAL A 10 22.90 32.60 -14.72
N ALA A 11 23.31 33.09 -13.54
CA ALA A 11 22.46 33.78 -12.56
C ALA A 11 21.67 34.92 -13.21
N ALA A 12 20.42 34.65 -13.58
CA ALA A 12 19.54 35.63 -14.19
C ALA A 12 19.04 36.56 -13.08
N GLU A 13 19.61 37.77 -13.00
CA GLU A 13 19.24 38.82 -12.04
C GLU A 13 18.15 39.79 -12.58
N GLY A 14 17.42 39.39 -13.62
CA GLY A 14 16.42 40.23 -14.30
C GLY A 14 15.04 40.24 -13.63
N ASP A 15 14.28 41.32 -13.86
CA ASP A 15 12.88 41.43 -13.42
C ASP A 15 11.94 40.70 -14.38
N VAL A 16 11.16 39.75 -13.87
CA VAL A 16 10.10 39.05 -14.60
C VAL A 16 8.75 39.47 -14.03
N THR A 17 7.89 40.05 -14.88
CA THR A 17 6.50 40.34 -14.52
C THR A 17 5.56 39.46 -15.31
N LEU A 18 4.80 38.61 -14.63
CA LEU A 18 3.80 37.75 -15.25
C LEU A 18 2.44 38.44 -15.31
N ALA A 19 1.76 38.29 -16.45
CA ALA A 19 0.34 38.59 -16.54
C ALA A 19 -0.47 37.56 -15.72
N GLY A 20 -1.72 37.86 -15.39
CA GLY A 20 -2.59 36.90 -14.70
C GLY A 20 -2.85 35.64 -15.52
N ARG A 21 -2.99 34.50 -14.85
CA ARG A 21 -3.23 33.16 -15.44
C ARG A 21 -2.17 32.74 -16.46
N THR A 22 -0.90 33.09 -16.20
CA THR A 22 0.21 32.73 -17.09
C THR A 22 0.69 31.31 -16.80
N ARG A 23 0.98 30.54 -17.85
CA ARG A 23 1.78 29.31 -17.74
C ARG A 23 3.12 29.55 -18.39
N LEU A 24 4.15 29.67 -17.57
CA LEU A 24 5.54 29.83 -18.00
C LEU A 24 6.20 28.45 -18.00
N TYR A 25 6.84 28.06 -19.09
CA TYR A 25 7.64 26.84 -19.17
C TYR A 25 9.11 27.21 -19.38
N ILE A 26 9.98 26.70 -18.52
CA ILE A 26 11.44 26.89 -18.55
C ILE A 26 12.07 25.56 -18.92
N ASP A 27 12.61 25.45 -20.13
CA ASP A 27 13.31 24.25 -20.62
C ASP A 27 14.81 24.34 -20.27
N GLN A 28 15.19 23.82 -19.11
CA GLN A 28 16.53 23.95 -18.56
C GLN A 28 17.40 22.76 -18.98
N THR A 29 18.30 22.98 -19.92
CA THR A 29 19.22 21.96 -20.47
C THR A 29 20.66 22.14 -20.00
N THR A 30 20.91 23.16 -19.18
CA THR A 30 22.18 23.54 -18.56
C THR A 30 21.93 23.99 -17.13
N GLU A 31 22.88 23.80 -16.21
CA GLU A 31 22.70 24.29 -14.83
C GLU A 31 22.56 25.81 -14.80
N GLY A 32 21.59 26.32 -14.04
CA GLY A 32 21.33 27.76 -13.96
C GLY A 32 20.69 28.18 -12.64
N ALA A 33 20.67 29.49 -12.42
CA ALA A 33 20.06 30.09 -11.23
C ALA A 33 19.21 31.30 -11.60
N PHE A 34 18.08 31.47 -10.93
CA PHE A 34 17.27 32.68 -10.94
C PHE A 34 17.49 33.46 -9.65
N ALA A 35 18.06 34.66 -9.76
CA ALA A 35 18.36 35.56 -8.65
C ALA A 35 17.66 36.93 -8.80
N GLY A 36 16.78 37.08 -9.79
CA GLY A 36 16.07 38.32 -10.10
C GLY A 36 14.81 38.53 -9.25
N THR A 37 13.90 39.38 -9.74
CA THR A 37 12.58 39.59 -9.11
C THR A 37 11.47 38.95 -9.93
N LEU A 38 10.47 38.38 -9.27
CA LEU A 38 9.25 37.88 -9.90
C LEU A 38 8.04 38.64 -9.34
N THR A 39 7.27 39.26 -10.22
CA THR A 39 6.08 40.03 -9.84
C THR A 39 4.89 39.68 -10.72
N GLY A 40 3.68 40.02 -10.25
CA GLY A 40 2.44 39.75 -10.98
C GLY A 40 1.96 38.30 -10.82
N GLY A 41 1.31 37.76 -11.84
CA GLY A 41 0.61 36.48 -11.77
C GLY A 41 -0.68 36.53 -10.95
N THR A 42 -1.31 35.37 -10.84
CA THR A 42 -2.51 35.07 -10.02
C THR A 42 -2.36 33.65 -9.50
N THR A 43 -3.21 33.22 -8.55
CA THR A 43 -3.26 31.84 -8.04
C THR A 43 -3.29 30.77 -9.13
N ASP A 44 -3.97 31.05 -10.25
CA ASP A 44 -4.05 30.09 -11.36
C ASP A 44 -2.85 30.14 -12.34
N SER A 45 -1.78 30.89 -12.00
CA SER A 45 -0.56 30.94 -12.81
C SER A 45 0.36 29.80 -12.40
N VAL A 46 1.11 29.26 -13.36
CA VAL A 46 2.02 28.12 -13.13
C VAL A 46 3.38 28.40 -13.75
N ILE A 47 4.45 28.20 -12.99
CA ILE A 47 5.82 28.14 -13.51
C ILE A 47 6.25 26.68 -13.55
N ALA A 48 6.49 26.16 -14.76
CA ALA A 48 6.89 24.80 -15.01
C ALA A 48 8.37 24.74 -15.39
N LYS A 49 9.14 23.97 -14.63
CA LYS A 49 10.52 23.58 -14.91
C LYS A 49 10.53 22.27 -15.72
N GLY A 50 11.12 22.28 -16.89
CA GLY A 50 11.45 21.10 -17.70
C GLY A 50 12.93 21.06 -18.05
N GLY A 51 13.35 20.10 -18.86
CA GLY A 51 14.76 19.85 -19.18
C GLY A 51 15.53 19.17 -18.05
N ASP A 52 16.60 18.45 -18.39
CA ASP A 52 17.34 17.54 -17.50
C ASP A 52 18.22 18.24 -16.46
N ALA A 53 18.57 19.51 -16.67
CA ALA A 53 19.49 20.23 -15.80
C ALA A 53 18.79 20.95 -14.63
N THR A 54 19.59 21.34 -13.63
CA THR A 54 19.12 22.02 -12.42
C THR A 54 18.79 23.49 -12.67
N LEU A 55 17.63 23.94 -12.17
CA LEU A 55 17.29 25.35 -11.99
C LEU A 55 17.29 25.68 -10.49
N THR A 56 18.13 26.62 -10.08
CA THR A 56 18.22 27.09 -8.69
C THR A 56 17.45 28.40 -8.50
N ILE A 57 16.52 28.46 -7.56
CA ILE A 57 15.91 29.71 -7.10
C ILE A 57 16.77 30.25 -5.95
N ALA A 58 17.43 31.37 -6.20
CA ALA A 58 18.39 32.01 -5.31
C ALA A 58 17.91 33.41 -4.87
N THR A 59 16.60 33.61 -4.78
CA THR A 59 15.95 34.88 -4.45
C THR A 59 14.57 34.63 -3.82
N ASP A 60 14.06 35.62 -3.09
CA ASP A 60 12.78 35.52 -2.40
C ASP A 60 11.61 35.64 -3.39
N LEU A 61 10.89 34.54 -3.59
CA LEU A 61 9.67 34.46 -4.39
C LEU A 61 8.41 34.22 -3.54
N SER A 62 8.47 34.50 -2.24
CA SER A 62 7.35 34.27 -1.30
C SER A 62 6.09 35.08 -1.63
N ALA A 63 6.23 36.17 -2.37
CA ALA A 63 5.13 37.02 -2.82
C ALA A 63 4.49 36.56 -4.15
N TYR A 64 5.07 35.59 -4.85
CA TYR A 64 4.49 35.07 -6.09
C TYR A 64 3.27 34.19 -5.76
N PRO A 65 2.06 34.53 -6.23
CA PRO A 65 0.83 33.87 -5.76
C PRO A 65 0.51 32.56 -6.50
N GLY A 66 1.28 32.20 -7.53
CA GLY A 66 0.98 31.05 -8.39
C GLY A 66 1.72 29.78 -8.00
N ASP A 67 1.31 28.69 -8.64
CA ASP A 67 1.83 27.34 -8.42
C ASP A 67 3.07 27.05 -9.26
N TRP A 68 3.68 25.91 -8.95
CA TRP A 68 4.88 25.42 -9.61
C TRP A 68 4.68 24.02 -10.17
N ALA A 69 5.48 23.68 -11.17
CA ALA A 69 5.60 22.31 -11.64
C ALA A 69 7.05 21.96 -11.96
N VAL A 70 7.45 20.72 -11.66
CA VAL A 70 8.76 20.17 -11.99
C VAL A 70 8.54 18.92 -12.84
N TYR A 71 8.71 19.07 -14.14
CA TYR A 71 8.51 17.99 -15.10
C TYR A 71 9.76 17.13 -15.27
N ASP A 72 10.93 17.78 -15.36
CA ASP A 72 12.20 17.12 -15.57
C ASP A 72 13.32 17.87 -14.82
N GLY A 73 14.39 17.14 -14.47
CA GLY A 73 15.56 17.68 -13.78
C GLY A 73 15.22 18.17 -12.37
N GLU A 74 16.03 19.08 -11.84
CA GLU A 74 15.85 19.59 -10.49
C GLU A 74 15.40 21.05 -10.45
N LEU A 75 14.44 21.34 -9.58
CA LEU A 75 14.14 22.69 -9.10
C LEU A 75 14.66 22.81 -7.66
N VAL A 76 15.72 23.59 -7.46
CA VAL A 76 16.34 23.78 -6.15
C VAL A 76 15.89 25.10 -5.54
N ILE A 77 15.30 25.05 -4.36
CA ILE A 77 14.99 26.24 -3.55
C ILE A 77 16.15 26.46 -2.58
N ASP A 78 17.04 27.39 -2.92
CA ASP A 78 18.30 27.61 -2.20
C ASP A 78 18.19 28.73 -1.16
N GLY A 79 17.76 28.35 0.04
CA GLY A 79 17.64 29.25 1.19
C GLY A 79 18.98 29.82 1.67
N LEU A 80 20.14 29.22 1.32
CA LEU A 80 21.46 29.82 1.59
C LEU A 80 21.65 31.12 0.81
N SER A 81 21.09 31.18 -0.39
CA SER A 81 21.14 32.34 -1.28
C SER A 81 19.90 33.24 -1.16
N GLY A 82 19.00 32.96 -0.21
CA GLY A 82 17.73 33.71 -0.04
C GLY A 82 16.56 33.18 -0.87
N GLY A 83 16.71 32.01 -1.50
CA GLY A 83 15.66 31.31 -2.22
C GLY A 83 14.49 30.91 -1.34
N CYS A 84 13.28 31.33 -1.69
CA CYS A 84 12.06 30.81 -1.09
C CYS A 84 10.87 30.88 -2.04
N LEU A 85 9.92 29.96 -1.88
CA LEU A 85 8.61 30.01 -2.54
C LEU A 85 7.56 30.58 -1.59
N ALA A 86 6.37 30.90 -2.11
CA ALA A 86 5.24 31.18 -1.24
C ALA A 86 4.98 29.95 -0.33
N PRO A 87 4.74 30.14 0.98
CA PRO A 87 4.63 29.03 1.94
C PRO A 87 3.55 28.00 1.60
N ASP A 88 2.53 28.40 0.83
CA ASP A 88 1.36 27.61 0.45
C ASP A 88 1.28 27.30 -1.06
N ALA A 89 2.31 27.64 -1.84
CA ALA A 89 2.33 27.35 -3.28
C ALA A 89 2.26 25.84 -3.55
N ALA A 90 1.32 25.38 -4.38
CA ALA A 90 1.29 23.98 -4.76
C ALA A 90 2.39 23.67 -5.78
N VAL A 91 2.91 22.44 -5.71
CA VAL A 91 3.93 21.93 -6.63
C VAL A 91 3.50 20.59 -7.23
N GLU A 92 3.36 20.53 -8.56
CA GLU A 92 3.21 19.26 -9.31
C GLU A 92 4.61 18.76 -9.71
N THR A 93 4.97 17.54 -9.30
CA THR A 93 6.18 16.87 -9.78
C THR A 93 5.79 15.76 -10.76
N ARG A 94 6.61 15.49 -11.78
CA ARG A 94 6.40 14.35 -12.68
C ARG A 94 7.56 13.37 -12.63
N ALA A 95 7.36 12.17 -13.16
CA ALA A 95 8.43 11.21 -13.40
C ALA A 95 9.59 11.88 -14.16
N GLY A 96 10.73 12.05 -13.47
CA GLY A 96 11.92 12.75 -13.97
C GLY A 96 12.20 14.10 -13.31
N GLY A 97 11.24 14.68 -12.60
CA GLY A 97 11.34 15.95 -11.89
C GLY A 97 11.55 15.81 -10.39
N THR A 98 12.47 16.59 -9.83
CA THR A 98 12.76 16.63 -8.39
C THR A 98 12.65 18.05 -7.83
N LEU A 99 11.82 18.25 -6.81
CA LEU A 99 11.80 19.46 -5.99
C LEU A 99 12.80 19.31 -4.85
N VAL A 100 13.76 20.21 -4.74
CA VAL A 100 14.83 20.16 -3.75
C VAL A 100 14.75 21.36 -2.82
N PHE A 101 14.68 21.11 -1.51
CA PHE A 101 14.83 22.17 -0.50
C PHE A 101 16.26 22.18 0.04
N ARG A 102 16.96 23.31 -0.13
CA ARG A 102 18.30 23.55 0.42
C ARG A 102 18.26 24.76 1.35
N SER A 103 17.85 24.56 2.60
CA SER A 103 17.86 25.58 3.65
C SER A 103 18.96 25.30 4.71
N PRO A 104 19.62 26.31 5.28
CA PRO A 104 20.60 26.12 6.36
C PRO A 104 19.98 25.75 7.72
N THR A 105 18.67 25.88 7.87
CA THR A 105 17.94 25.68 9.13
C THR A 105 16.61 24.97 8.85
N ASN A 106 16.08 24.28 9.87
CA ASN A 106 14.78 23.61 9.81
C ASN A 106 13.74 24.42 9.03
N LEU A 107 13.08 23.75 8.08
CA LEU A 107 12.18 24.39 7.14
C LEU A 107 10.78 23.78 7.28
N VAL A 108 9.77 24.64 7.33
CA VAL A 108 8.36 24.25 7.24
C VAL A 108 7.82 24.74 5.91
N PHE A 109 7.20 23.86 5.12
CA PHE A 109 6.56 24.20 3.86
C PHE A 109 5.11 23.68 3.85
N GLY A 110 4.16 24.59 3.62
CA GLY A 110 2.72 24.31 3.69
C GLY A 110 2.04 24.04 2.34
N GLY A 111 2.77 24.22 1.23
CA GLY A 111 2.26 23.92 -0.11
C GLY A 111 2.08 22.41 -0.32
N ALA A 112 1.02 22.04 -1.03
CA ALA A 112 0.81 20.65 -1.43
C ALA A 112 1.84 20.23 -2.50
N ILE A 113 2.36 19.01 -2.39
CA ILE A 113 3.32 18.46 -3.36
C ILE A 113 2.74 17.15 -3.93
N SER A 114 2.51 17.12 -5.23
CA SER A 114 1.76 16.05 -5.89
C SER A 114 2.46 15.47 -7.12
N GLY A 115 1.90 14.40 -7.68
CA GLY A 115 2.38 13.74 -8.90
C GLY A 115 3.35 12.60 -8.62
N ASP A 116 4.09 12.15 -9.63
CA ASP A 116 4.93 10.93 -9.59
C ASP A 116 6.45 11.21 -9.63
N GLY A 117 6.84 12.49 -9.44
CA GLY A 117 8.24 12.88 -9.23
C GLY A 117 8.68 12.76 -7.76
N VAL A 118 9.71 13.50 -7.37
CA VAL A 118 10.34 13.39 -6.04
C VAL A 118 10.43 14.74 -5.33
N VAL A 119 10.24 14.75 -4.01
CA VAL A 119 10.72 15.82 -3.13
C VAL A 119 11.95 15.35 -2.35
N ARG A 120 12.94 16.23 -2.22
CA ARG A 120 14.23 15.91 -1.61
C ARG A 120 14.69 16.99 -0.65
N ASN A 121 15.16 16.56 0.51
CA ASN A 121 15.83 17.45 1.45
C ASN A 121 17.35 17.40 1.21
N GLU A 122 17.94 18.53 0.82
CA GLU A 122 19.39 18.76 0.75
C GLU A 122 19.87 19.80 1.77
N GLY A 123 18.94 20.34 2.56
CA GLY A 123 19.17 21.48 3.42
C GLY A 123 19.11 21.10 4.88
N PRO A 124 18.01 21.43 5.56
CA PRO A 124 17.95 21.37 7.01
C PRO A 124 18.10 19.99 7.58
N ASP A 125 18.56 19.91 8.83
CA ASP A 125 18.44 18.69 9.63
C ASP A 125 16.98 18.18 9.63
N THR A 126 15.98 19.07 9.52
CA THR A 126 14.55 18.71 9.38
C THR A 126 13.78 19.55 8.36
N LEU A 127 13.15 18.89 7.39
CA LEU A 127 12.12 19.44 6.51
C LEU A 127 10.73 18.96 6.95
N THR A 128 9.84 19.87 7.33
CA THR A 128 8.46 19.57 7.69
C THR A 128 7.52 20.03 6.58
N LEU A 129 6.80 19.08 5.98
CA LEU A 129 5.83 19.31 4.92
C LEU A 129 4.43 19.27 5.53
N THR A 130 3.81 20.44 5.71
CA THR A 130 2.46 20.57 6.31
C THR A 130 1.35 20.68 5.25
N GLY A 131 1.71 20.73 3.96
CA GLY A 131 0.78 20.51 2.85
C GLY A 131 0.66 19.03 2.51
N ALA A 132 -0.43 18.62 1.84
CA ALA A 132 -0.59 17.23 1.41
C ALA A 132 0.54 16.80 0.45
N VAL A 133 1.19 15.66 0.73
CA VAL A 133 2.29 15.12 -0.07
C VAL A 133 1.88 13.77 -0.66
N SER A 134 1.91 13.64 -1.98
CA SER A 134 1.63 12.37 -2.68
C SER A 134 2.69 11.96 -3.69
N CYS A 135 3.75 12.74 -3.85
CA CYS A 135 4.91 12.36 -4.68
C CYS A 135 5.87 11.41 -3.95
N GLY A 136 6.94 11.00 -4.63
CA GLY A 136 8.07 10.30 -4.02
C GLY A 136 8.83 11.19 -3.04
N VAL A 137 9.57 10.58 -2.11
CA VAL A 137 10.33 11.28 -1.07
C VAL A 137 11.74 10.71 -1.00
N GLN A 138 12.74 11.58 -1.03
CA GLN A 138 14.13 11.21 -0.81
C GLN A 138 14.68 11.87 0.45
N VAL A 139 15.18 11.05 1.37
CA VAL A 139 15.77 11.47 2.64
C VAL A 139 17.22 10.99 2.68
N ALA A 140 18.18 11.91 2.72
CA ALA A 140 19.60 11.57 2.84
C ALA A 140 19.99 11.25 4.29
N ALA A 141 21.13 10.57 4.46
CA ALA A 141 21.66 10.24 5.78
C ALA A 141 21.86 11.48 6.67
N GLY A 142 21.41 11.40 7.91
CA GLY A 142 21.47 12.51 8.88
C GLY A 142 20.40 13.60 8.68
N GLN A 143 19.53 13.47 7.68
CA GLN A 143 18.42 14.39 7.45
C GLN A 143 17.10 13.78 7.92
N THR A 144 16.15 14.63 8.26
CA THR A 144 14.77 14.25 8.61
C THR A 144 13.78 14.89 7.66
N VAL A 145 12.80 14.11 7.19
CA VAL A 145 11.61 14.63 6.50
C VAL A 145 10.38 14.23 7.29
N ILE A 146 9.54 15.21 7.65
CA ILE A 146 8.30 15.01 8.38
C ILE A 146 7.14 15.33 7.43
N LEU A 147 6.31 14.33 7.15
CA LEU A 147 5.03 14.47 6.48
C LEU A 147 3.98 14.79 7.55
N ASP A 148 3.74 16.08 7.73
CA ASP A 148 2.85 16.66 8.76
C ASP A 148 1.63 17.36 8.10
N GLY A 149 1.43 17.12 6.82
CA GLY A 149 0.38 17.71 6.02
C GLY A 149 -0.86 16.85 5.88
N ALA A 150 -2.00 17.52 5.86
CA ALA A 150 -3.29 16.95 6.17
C ALA A 150 -3.80 15.93 5.13
N ALA A 151 -4.00 14.68 5.56
CA ALA A 151 -4.98 13.77 4.98
C ALA A 151 -6.35 14.08 5.62
N VAL A 152 -6.91 15.28 5.37
CA VAL A 152 -8.24 15.59 5.92
C VAL A 152 -9.26 14.74 5.18
N GLU A 153 -9.59 13.60 5.79
CA GLU A 153 -10.47 12.53 5.31
C GLU A 153 -9.87 11.67 4.19
N GLY A 154 -9.23 10.56 4.57
CA GLY A 154 -8.97 9.44 3.67
C GLY A 154 -7.53 8.94 3.65
N THR A 155 -7.20 8.25 2.56
CA THR A 155 -5.91 7.62 2.31
C THR A 155 -5.12 8.46 1.32
N VAL A 156 -3.94 8.96 1.71
CA VAL A 156 -2.98 9.58 0.79
C VAL A 156 -2.08 8.48 0.26
N THR A 157 -2.10 8.30 -1.06
CA THR A 157 -1.25 7.30 -1.71
C THR A 157 0.02 7.96 -2.24
N MET A 158 1.18 7.43 -1.83
CA MET A 158 2.48 7.85 -2.34
C MET A 158 2.63 7.30 -3.76
N ALA A 159 2.63 8.20 -4.75
CA ALA A 159 2.64 7.86 -6.17
C ALA A 159 4.06 7.65 -6.73
N GLY A 160 5.06 8.35 -6.18
CA GLY A 160 6.47 8.15 -6.51
C GLY A 160 7.18 7.23 -5.52
N GLU A 161 8.39 6.78 -5.89
CA GLU A 161 9.24 5.95 -5.03
C GLU A 161 9.75 6.72 -3.80
N ILE A 162 9.98 5.99 -2.70
CA ILE A 162 10.58 6.54 -1.49
C ILE A 162 11.96 5.91 -1.27
N HIS A 163 12.96 6.76 -1.09
CA HIS A 163 14.32 6.36 -0.74
C HIS A 163 14.75 7.07 0.54
N ASN A 164 14.98 6.31 1.61
CA ASN A 164 15.24 6.80 2.95
C ASN A 164 16.55 6.25 3.51
N GLU A 165 17.57 7.11 3.59
CA GLU A 165 18.82 6.87 4.32
C GLU A 165 18.89 7.66 5.64
N GLY A 166 17.87 8.47 5.94
CA GLY A 166 17.78 9.30 7.14
C GLY A 166 16.58 8.93 8.01
N THR A 167 15.77 9.92 8.40
CA THR A 167 14.54 9.72 9.16
C THR A 167 13.34 10.24 8.39
N LEU A 168 12.38 9.35 8.07
CA LEU A 168 11.09 9.71 7.49
C LEU A 168 9.99 9.57 8.54
N VAL A 169 9.25 10.65 8.81
CA VAL A 169 8.19 10.67 9.83
C VAL A 169 6.83 10.90 9.18
N PHE A 170 5.88 10.02 9.42
CA PHE A 170 4.46 10.21 9.12
C PHE A 170 3.76 10.72 10.38
N ASN A 171 3.45 12.01 10.46
CA ASN A 171 2.97 12.64 11.69
C ASN A 171 1.52 13.15 11.62
N THR A 172 0.90 13.11 10.46
CA THR A 172 -0.47 13.60 10.28
C THR A 172 -1.51 12.53 10.61
N PRO A 173 -2.64 12.90 11.27
CA PRO A 173 -3.84 12.09 11.29
C PRO A 173 -4.30 11.64 9.89
N GLY A 174 -4.52 10.34 9.70
CA GLY A 174 -4.96 9.73 8.44
C GLY A 174 -4.06 8.59 7.98
N THR A 175 -4.34 8.04 6.79
CA THR A 175 -3.61 6.88 6.25
C THR A 175 -2.66 7.27 5.13
N PHE A 176 -1.38 6.96 5.29
CA PHE A 176 -0.36 7.00 4.24
C PHE A 176 -0.22 5.61 3.63
N ARG A 177 -0.46 5.48 2.34
CA ARG A 177 -0.35 4.21 1.61
C ARG A 177 0.90 4.21 0.75
N LEU A 178 1.72 3.18 0.92
CA LEU A 178 2.88 2.92 0.09
C LEU A 178 2.48 2.06 -1.12
N ARG A 179 2.77 2.53 -2.35
CA ARG A 179 2.58 1.72 -3.58
C ARG A 179 3.77 0.82 -3.90
N ALA A 180 4.93 1.18 -3.39
CA ALA A 180 6.19 0.47 -3.56
C ALA A 180 6.95 0.47 -2.23
N PRO A 181 7.89 -0.47 -2.03
CA PRO A 181 8.65 -0.51 -0.81
C PRO A 181 9.48 0.75 -0.56
N ILE A 182 9.63 1.17 0.70
CA ILE A 182 10.61 2.20 1.06
C ILE A 182 12.01 1.57 1.02
N SER A 183 12.88 2.10 0.16
CA SER A 183 14.27 1.65 -0.01
C SER A 183 15.25 2.42 0.88
N GLY A 184 16.46 1.88 1.08
CA GLY A 184 17.58 2.49 1.83
C GLY A 184 17.83 1.83 3.20
N GLY A 185 18.63 2.45 4.08
CA GLY A 185 18.88 1.96 5.45
C GLY A 185 18.44 2.87 6.61
N GLY A 186 17.70 3.94 6.35
CA GLY A 186 17.14 4.86 7.34
C GLY A 186 16.04 4.30 8.25
N ALA A 187 15.48 5.19 9.07
CA ALA A 187 14.39 4.91 10.00
C ALA A 187 13.07 5.52 9.51
N VAL A 188 11.97 4.81 9.73
CA VAL A 188 10.60 5.27 9.45
C VAL A 188 9.82 5.37 10.74
N HIS A 189 9.19 6.51 10.99
CA HIS A 189 8.43 6.79 12.21
C HIS A 189 6.95 7.02 11.88
N VAL A 190 6.05 6.45 12.66
CA VAL A 190 4.59 6.65 12.51
C VAL A 190 4.04 7.27 13.80
N GLY A 191 3.76 8.57 13.71
CA GLY A 191 3.27 9.40 14.80
C GLY A 191 1.84 9.09 15.24
N THR A 192 1.48 9.61 16.40
CA THR A 192 0.15 9.41 16.97
C THR A 192 -0.97 9.90 16.04
N GLY A 193 -1.94 9.04 15.77
CA GLY A 193 -3.06 9.32 14.87
C GLY A 193 -2.76 9.10 13.39
N ALA A 194 -1.50 8.93 13.00
CA ALA A 194 -1.11 8.51 11.66
C ALA A 194 -1.22 6.99 11.52
N SER A 195 -1.57 6.55 10.32
CA SER A 195 -1.58 5.15 9.90
C SER A 195 -0.66 4.97 8.71
N LEU A 196 0.21 3.97 8.75
CA LEU A 196 1.01 3.55 7.60
C LEU A 196 0.41 2.26 7.03
N LEU A 197 -0.15 2.35 5.82
CA LEU A 197 -0.63 1.20 5.06
C LEU A 197 0.48 0.64 4.17
N VAL A 198 0.89 -0.57 4.51
CA VAL A 198 1.81 -1.40 3.75
C VAL A 198 1.02 -2.39 2.89
N ASP A 199 1.02 -2.16 1.58
CA ASP A 199 0.68 -3.19 0.59
C ASP A 199 1.94 -4.02 0.30
N GLY A 200 1.81 -5.34 0.06
CA GLY A 200 2.92 -6.31 -0.02
C GLY A 200 4.27 -5.77 -0.53
N GLY A 201 5.34 -6.01 0.25
CA GLY A 201 6.70 -5.51 -0.01
C GLY A 201 7.20 -4.42 0.95
N GLY A 202 6.31 -3.69 1.63
CA GLY A 202 6.59 -2.94 2.87
C GLY A 202 7.81 -2.02 2.90
N LEU A 203 8.63 -2.18 3.93
CA LEU A 203 9.91 -1.50 4.06
C LEU A 203 10.99 -2.49 3.65
N THR A 204 12.07 -2.08 3.00
CA THR A 204 13.17 -3.03 2.74
C THR A 204 13.76 -3.54 4.06
N ASP A 205 14.23 -4.79 4.12
CA ASP A 205 14.69 -5.46 5.35
C ASP A 205 15.74 -4.68 6.19
N SER A 206 16.43 -3.71 5.59
CA SER A 206 17.43 -2.86 6.26
C SER A 206 16.84 -1.64 6.98
N GLN A 207 15.54 -1.36 6.84
CA GLN A 207 14.85 -0.26 7.52
C GLN A 207 14.27 -0.71 8.86
N SER A 208 14.34 0.17 9.86
CA SER A 208 13.60 0.05 11.12
C SER A 208 12.29 0.85 11.06
N LEU A 209 11.20 0.27 11.58
CA LEU A 209 9.93 0.97 11.79
C LEU A 209 9.74 1.28 13.27
N LEU A 210 9.56 2.55 13.59
CA LEU A 210 9.23 3.03 14.92
C LEU A 210 7.78 3.50 14.96
N LEU A 211 6.95 2.92 15.83
CA LEU A 211 5.60 3.42 16.09
C LEU A 211 5.65 4.37 17.30
N GLU A 212 5.29 5.62 17.05
CA GLU A 212 5.22 6.72 18.04
C GLU A 212 3.75 6.96 18.43
N GLY A 213 3.04 5.87 18.75
CA GLY A 213 1.59 5.86 18.99
C GLY A 213 0.73 5.80 17.73
N GLY A 214 1.34 5.57 16.57
CA GLY A 214 0.64 5.37 15.29
C GLY A 214 0.15 3.94 15.06
N THR A 215 -0.49 3.74 13.91
CA THR A 215 -1.04 2.45 13.47
C THR A 215 -0.28 1.90 12.27
N LEU A 216 0.12 0.63 12.32
CA LEU A 216 0.56 -0.13 11.16
C LEU A 216 -0.64 -0.86 10.56
N LEU A 217 -1.04 -0.45 9.36
CA LEU A 217 -2.05 -1.14 8.57
C LEU A 217 -1.38 -2.11 7.61
N LEU A 218 -1.76 -3.38 7.69
CA LEU A 218 -1.22 -4.43 6.85
C LEU A 218 -2.26 -4.83 5.82
N ASN A 219 -1.94 -4.68 4.55
CA ASN A 219 -2.78 -5.27 3.53
C ASN A 219 -2.58 -6.76 3.55
N ASN A 220 -3.62 -7.48 3.96
CA ASN A 220 -3.59 -8.91 3.85
C ASN A 220 -3.76 -9.34 2.40
N GLY A 221 -4.33 -8.56 1.49
CA GLY A 221 -4.63 -9.08 0.16
C GLY A 221 -5.80 -10.08 0.16
N GLY A 222 -6.72 -9.91 1.11
CA GLY A 222 -8.02 -10.58 1.16
C GLY A 222 -8.88 -10.27 -0.07
N ALA A 223 -10.05 -10.90 -0.14
CA ALA A 223 -10.97 -10.71 -1.26
C ALA A 223 -11.33 -9.23 -1.40
N LEU A 224 -11.00 -8.62 -2.55
CA LEU A 224 -11.42 -7.25 -2.82
C LEU A 224 -12.96 -7.15 -2.71
N GLY A 225 -13.46 -6.16 -1.97
CA GLY A 225 -14.89 -5.87 -1.96
C GLY A 225 -15.41 -5.58 -3.37
N PHE A 226 -16.62 -6.03 -3.69
CA PHE A 226 -17.21 -5.91 -5.03
C PHE A 226 -18.47 -5.03 -5.01
N ASP A 227 -18.28 -3.74 -4.79
CA ASP A 227 -19.32 -2.73 -4.73
C ASP A 227 -18.83 -1.36 -5.25
N ASP A 228 -19.71 -0.36 -5.22
CA ASP A 228 -19.43 1.00 -5.68
C ASP A 228 -18.50 1.80 -4.75
N THR A 229 -18.27 1.35 -3.52
CA THR A 229 -17.28 1.96 -2.61
C THR A 229 -15.87 1.53 -2.95
N MET A 230 -15.70 0.33 -3.50
CA MET A 230 -14.41 -0.27 -3.84
C MET A 230 -14.04 -0.17 -5.32
N TRP A 231 -15.01 0.07 -6.20
CA TRP A 231 -14.79 0.13 -7.65
C TRP A 231 -15.28 1.45 -8.27
N VAL A 232 -14.54 1.93 -9.27
CA VAL A 232 -14.92 3.07 -10.12
C VAL A 232 -15.52 2.52 -11.40
N THR A 233 -16.75 2.93 -11.71
CA THR A 233 -17.37 2.61 -13.00
C THR A 233 -17.16 3.74 -14.02
N THR A 234 -17.02 3.37 -15.28
CA THR A 234 -16.92 4.28 -16.42
C THR A 234 -17.75 3.75 -17.59
N GLY A 235 -18.15 4.66 -18.49
CA GLY A 235 -19.08 4.35 -19.57
C GLY A 235 -20.50 4.07 -19.05
N VAL A 236 -21.09 2.95 -19.46
CA VAL A 236 -22.46 2.57 -19.06
C VAL A 236 -22.55 1.66 -17.83
N THR A 237 -21.40 1.24 -17.30
CA THR A 237 -21.33 0.28 -16.20
C THR A 237 -21.84 0.89 -14.90
N ARG A 238 -22.58 0.10 -14.11
CA ARG A 238 -23.11 0.51 -12.81
C ARG A 238 -23.32 -0.69 -11.88
N PHE A 239 -23.16 -0.46 -10.58
CA PHE A 239 -23.63 -1.40 -9.57
C PHE A 239 -25.15 -1.30 -9.42
N VAL A 240 -25.80 -2.45 -9.22
CA VAL A 240 -27.25 -2.56 -9.04
C VAL A 240 -27.56 -3.62 -7.98
N ASP A 241 -28.73 -3.50 -7.36
CA ASP A 241 -29.27 -4.52 -6.44
C ASP A 241 -29.64 -5.80 -7.20
N ASP A 242 -29.32 -6.96 -6.65
CA ASP A 242 -29.63 -8.27 -7.23
C ASP A 242 -31.08 -8.73 -7.01
N GLY A 243 -31.87 -7.95 -6.27
CA GLY A 243 -33.24 -8.23 -5.85
C GLY A 243 -33.35 -9.02 -4.54
N GLN A 244 -32.22 -9.36 -3.92
CA GLN A 244 -32.10 -10.11 -2.65
C GLN A 244 -31.28 -9.34 -1.60
N GLY A 245 -30.94 -8.08 -1.87
CA GLY A 245 -30.12 -7.24 -0.99
C GLY A 245 -28.61 -7.44 -1.20
N GLY A 246 -28.20 -8.15 -2.24
CA GLY A 246 -26.83 -8.23 -2.72
C GLY A 246 -26.54 -7.16 -3.79
N THR A 247 -25.25 -6.90 -4.01
CA THR A 247 -24.78 -5.95 -5.04
C THR A 247 -24.13 -6.70 -6.19
N ILE A 248 -24.54 -6.39 -7.41
CA ILE A 248 -23.99 -6.97 -8.65
C ILE A 248 -23.59 -5.86 -9.62
N LEU A 249 -22.71 -6.18 -10.58
CA LEU A 249 -22.26 -5.22 -11.58
C LEU A 249 -23.04 -5.43 -12.89
N GLU A 250 -23.87 -4.46 -13.28
CA GLU A 250 -24.36 -4.37 -14.64
C GLU A 250 -23.26 -3.76 -15.52
N LEU A 251 -22.56 -4.63 -16.24
CA LEU A 251 -21.45 -4.24 -17.09
C LEU A 251 -21.95 -3.52 -18.34
N THR A 252 -23.04 -4.03 -18.95
CA THR A 252 -23.73 -3.37 -20.06
C THR A 252 -25.25 -3.57 -20.00
N PRO A 253 -26.05 -2.56 -20.40
CA PRO A 253 -27.49 -2.74 -20.59
C PRO A 253 -27.78 -3.47 -21.91
N ASN A 254 -29.03 -3.92 -22.10
CA ASN A 254 -29.52 -4.49 -23.37
C ASN A 254 -29.73 -3.39 -24.45
N VAL A 255 -28.66 -2.69 -24.82
CA VAL A 255 -28.66 -1.61 -25.81
C VAL A 255 -27.44 -1.74 -26.71
N ALA A 256 -27.63 -1.55 -28.01
CA ALA A 256 -26.55 -1.60 -28.99
C ALA A 256 -25.48 -0.52 -28.77
N ASN A 257 -24.25 -0.81 -29.20
CA ASN A 257 -23.13 0.13 -29.27
C ASN A 257 -22.80 0.83 -27.93
N LYS A 258 -22.81 0.08 -26.83
CA LYS A 258 -22.44 0.54 -25.49
C LYS A 258 -21.11 -0.04 -25.05
N ARG A 259 -20.46 0.67 -24.13
CA ARG A 259 -19.14 0.35 -23.59
C ARG A 259 -19.15 0.69 -22.12
N GLY A 260 -18.56 -0.18 -21.32
CA GLY A 260 -18.51 -0.02 -19.89
C GLY A 260 -17.27 -0.67 -19.31
N ALA A 261 -16.80 -0.13 -18.21
CA ALA A 261 -15.79 -0.77 -17.39
C ALA A 261 -16.03 -0.45 -15.92
N ALA A 262 -15.56 -1.35 -15.07
CA ALA A 262 -15.35 -1.10 -13.65
C ALA A 262 -13.89 -1.42 -13.34
N TYR A 263 -13.22 -0.53 -12.64
CA TYR A 263 -11.87 -0.75 -12.12
C TYR A 263 -11.90 -0.74 -10.62
N TYR A 264 -11.10 -1.60 -10.01
CA TYR A 264 -10.82 -1.46 -8.61
C TYR A 264 -10.22 -0.06 -8.37
N ARG A 265 -10.64 0.61 -7.31
CA ARG A 265 -10.24 1.99 -6.99
C ARG A 265 -8.74 2.12 -6.72
N GLU A 266 -8.06 1.00 -6.54
CA GLU A 266 -6.65 0.93 -6.24
C GLU A 266 -5.94 0.00 -7.24
N GLN A 267 -4.62 0.11 -7.31
CA GLN A 267 -3.82 -0.82 -8.12
C GLN A 267 -3.45 -2.03 -7.26
N VAL A 268 -3.27 -3.17 -7.91
CA VAL A 268 -2.89 -4.44 -7.28
C VAL A 268 -1.51 -4.87 -7.78
N VAL A 269 -0.75 -5.58 -6.96
CA VAL A 269 0.55 -6.14 -7.33
C VAL A 269 0.31 -7.38 -8.20
N ALA A 270 0.17 -7.19 -9.51
CA ALA A 270 -0.28 -8.26 -10.39
C ALA A 270 0.74 -9.40 -10.57
N THR A 271 2.00 -9.18 -10.17
CA THR A 271 3.12 -10.12 -10.31
C THR A 271 3.22 -11.15 -9.18
N GLU A 272 2.48 -10.97 -8.09
CA GLU A 272 2.40 -11.95 -6.99
C GLU A 272 1.35 -13.02 -7.28
N PRO A 273 1.43 -14.22 -6.68
CA PRO A 273 0.39 -15.25 -6.83
C PRO A 273 -0.99 -14.78 -6.36
N TRP A 274 -2.03 -15.02 -7.17
CA TRP A 274 -3.41 -14.64 -6.86
C TRP A 274 -4.46 -15.56 -7.51
N VAL A 275 -5.69 -15.45 -7.03
CA VAL A 275 -6.89 -16.09 -7.57
C VAL A 275 -7.98 -15.04 -7.78
N ILE A 276 -8.69 -15.15 -8.90
CA ILE A 276 -9.94 -14.43 -9.18
C ILE A 276 -11.06 -15.45 -9.33
N ASP A 277 -12.14 -15.31 -8.58
CA ASP A 277 -13.39 -16.02 -8.87
C ASP A 277 -14.43 -15.02 -9.39
N LEU A 278 -15.13 -15.39 -10.47
CA LEU A 278 -16.13 -14.54 -11.13
C LEU A 278 -17.33 -15.37 -11.55
N THR A 279 -18.54 -14.84 -11.33
CA THR A 279 -19.78 -15.38 -11.89
C THR A 279 -20.33 -14.41 -12.92
N PHE A 280 -20.32 -14.80 -14.20
CA PHE A 280 -20.93 -14.03 -15.28
C PHE A 280 -22.35 -14.53 -15.56
N ARG A 281 -23.27 -13.59 -15.76
CA ARG A 281 -24.63 -13.88 -16.19
C ARG A 281 -25.05 -13.00 -17.35
N LYS A 282 -25.55 -13.64 -18.41
CA LYS A 282 -26.27 -12.95 -19.48
C LYS A 282 -27.69 -12.63 -19.02
N GLY A 283 -28.06 -11.35 -19.07
CA GLY A 283 -29.43 -10.89 -18.84
C GLY A 283 -30.30 -10.97 -20.10
N VAL A 284 -31.23 -10.02 -20.23
CA VAL A 284 -32.11 -9.92 -21.41
C VAL A 284 -31.28 -9.61 -22.66
N SER A 285 -31.61 -10.25 -23.78
CA SER A 285 -30.92 -10.05 -25.06
C SER A 285 -31.90 -10.07 -26.22
N THR A 286 -31.44 -9.62 -27.38
CA THR A 286 -32.11 -9.92 -28.65
C THR A 286 -31.92 -11.41 -29.02
N THR A 287 -32.35 -11.80 -30.22
CA THR A 287 -32.07 -13.14 -30.79
C THR A 287 -30.58 -13.39 -31.04
N SER A 288 -29.74 -12.36 -30.93
CA SER A 288 -28.30 -12.43 -31.12
C SER A 288 -27.59 -11.68 -29.98
N PRO A 289 -27.28 -12.34 -28.85
CA PRO A 289 -26.57 -11.71 -27.74
C PRO A 289 -25.12 -11.40 -28.08
N GLY A 290 -24.60 -10.32 -27.50
CA GLY A 290 -23.20 -9.94 -27.58
C GLY A 290 -22.82 -8.78 -26.65
N ASP A 291 -21.55 -8.41 -26.52
CA ASP A 291 -20.40 -9.03 -27.20
C ASP A 291 -19.47 -9.80 -26.24
N GLY A 292 -19.76 -9.78 -24.95
CA GLY A 292 -18.96 -10.40 -23.90
C GLY A 292 -18.26 -9.38 -23.00
N PHE A 293 -17.27 -9.88 -22.26
CA PHE A 293 -16.51 -9.12 -21.27
C PHE A 293 -15.04 -9.54 -21.27
N GLY A 294 -14.21 -8.80 -20.55
CA GLY A 294 -12.87 -9.24 -20.22
C GLY A 294 -12.45 -8.75 -18.84
N VAL A 295 -11.44 -9.40 -18.28
CA VAL A 295 -10.77 -8.99 -17.05
C VAL A 295 -9.31 -8.73 -17.37
N PHE A 296 -8.84 -7.54 -17.01
CA PHE A 296 -7.53 -7.04 -17.40
C PHE A 296 -6.80 -6.40 -16.23
N PHE A 297 -5.49 -6.60 -16.21
CA PHE A 297 -4.56 -5.71 -15.53
C PHE A 297 -4.07 -4.69 -16.55
N GLN A 298 -4.04 -3.40 -16.17
CA GLN A 298 -3.67 -2.32 -17.09
C GLN A 298 -2.95 -1.18 -16.37
N ASN A 299 -2.03 -0.52 -17.07
CA ASN A 299 -1.34 0.71 -16.65
C ASN A 299 -1.45 1.80 -17.72
N ASP A 300 -2.62 1.87 -18.36
CA ASP A 300 -2.99 2.94 -19.27
C ASP A 300 -2.92 4.30 -18.54
N PRO A 301 -2.39 5.36 -19.17
CA PRO A 301 -2.26 6.68 -18.54
C PRO A 301 -3.59 7.28 -18.06
N ARG A 302 -4.73 6.78 -18.53
CA ARG A 302 -6.07 7.20 -18.08
C ARG A 302 -6.47 6.58 -16.73
N GLY A 303 -5.74 5.59 -16.23
CA GLY A 303 -6.03 4.91 -14.97
C GLY A 303 -7.43 4.30 -14.93
N THR A 304 -8.19 4.57 -13.87
CA THR A 304 -9.59 4.11 -13.72
C THR A 304 -10.58 4.76 -14.72
N ASN A 305 -10.16 5.79 -15.44
CA ASN A 305 -10.95 6.39 -16.52
C ASN A 305 -10.79 5.67 -17.87
N ALA A 306 -9.93 4.65 -17.95
CA ALA A 306 -9.69 3.93 -19.19
C ALA A 306 -10.98 3.22 -19.67
N LEU A 307 -11.36 3.41 -20.93
CA LEU A 307 -12.56 2.81 -21.51
C LEU A 307 -12.22 2.19 -22.88
N PRO A 308 -12.75 1.00 -23.23
CA PRO A 308 -12.36 0.34 -24.47
C PRO A 308 -13.07 1.04 -25.64
N THR A 309 -12.35 1.33 -26.72
CA THR A 309 -12.85 2.00 -27.94
C THR A 309 -12.96 1.08 -29.18
N GLY A 310 -12.50 -0.18 -29.12
CA GLY A 310 -12.59 -1.18 -30.19
C GLY A 310 -13.92 -1.94 -30.26
N GLY A 311 -14.20 -2.61 -31.38
CA GLY A 311 -15.30 -3.57 -31.48
C GLY A 311 -14.86 -4.89 -30.86
N TRP A 312 -15.69 -5.47 -29.98
CA TRP A 312 -15.40 -6.66 -29.18
C TRP A 312 -14.99 -7.92 -29.95
N TRP A 313 -15.03 -7.89 -31.27
CA TRP A 313 -14.44 -8.89 -32.13
C TRP A 313 -12.93 -8.63 -32.30
N GLN A 314 -12.10 -9.48 -31.72
CA GLN A 314 -10.62 -9.51 -31.84
C GLN A 314 -9.85 -8.37 -31.15
N ILE A 315 -10.50 -7.27 -30.77
CA ILE A 315 -9.84 -6.07 -30.24
C ILE A 315 -10.58 -5.54 -29.00
N VAL A 316 -9.86 -5.49 -27.88
CA VAL A 316 -10.26 -4.76 -26.67
C VAL A 316 -9.30 -3.59 -26.48
N SER A 317 -9.27 -2.71 -27.47
CA SER A 317 -8.36 -1.56 -27.55
C SER A 317 -9.07 -0.26 -27.20
N PRO A 318 -8.37 0.79 -26.75
CA PRO A 318 -7.02 0.79 -26.24
C PRO A 318 -7.01 0.66 -24.71
N TYR A 319 -6.18 -0.27 -24.25
CA TYR A 319 -5.57 -0.31 -22.93
C TYR A 319 -4.10 -0.66 -23.16
N SER A 320 -3.18 0.28 -22.94
CA SER A 320 -1.75 0.00 -23.12
C SER A 320 -0.91 0.73 -22.07
N PRO A 321 -0.03 0.01 -21.35
CA PRO A 321 0.13 -1.45 -21.37
C PRO A 321 -1.06 -2.19 -20.70
N SER A 322 -1.42 -3.39 -21.18
CA SER A 322 -2.45 -4.25 -20.57
C SER A 322 -2.24 -5.74 -20.84
N PHE A 323 -2.68 -6.59 -19.92
CA PHE A 323 -2.72 -8.03 -20.08
C PHE A 323 -3.91 -8.64 -19.34
N GLY A 324 -4.52 -9.67 -19.91
CA GLY A 324 -5.63 -10.39 -19.30
C GLY A 324 -6.37 -11.23 -20.30
N PHE A 325 -7.67 -11.45 -20.05
CA PHE A 325 -8.48 -12.33 -20.88
C PHE A 325 -9.77 -11.69 -21.34
N GLN A 326 -10.30 -12.22 -22.44
CA GLN A 326 -11.60 -11.88 -22.99
C GLN A 326 -12.45 -13.15 -23.11
N TYR A 327 -13.69 -13.06 -22.64
CA TYR A 327 -14.75 -13.97 -23.04
C TYR A 327 -15.63 -13.28 -24.07
N TYR A 328 -15.65 -13.80 -25.29
CA TYR A 328 -16.50 -13.29 -26.37
C TYR A 328 -17.81 -14.06 -26.44
N LEU A 329 -18.91 -13.33 -26.54
CA LEU A 329 -20.28 -13.86 -26.55
C LEU A 329 -20.94 -13.56 -27.89
N MET A 330 -21.21 -14.59 -28.70
CA MET A 330 -22.00 -14.48 -29.93
C MET A 330 -22.68 -15.81 -30.27
N PRO A 331 -23.86 -15.81 -30.94
CA PRO A 331 -24.52 -17.02 -31.45
C PRO A 331 -23.59 -17.95 -32.22
N GLY A 332 -23.34 -19.13 -31.68
CA GLY A 332 -22.52 -20.15 -32.34
C GLY A 332 -21.01 -19.86 -32.39
N ASP A 333 -20.54 -18.76 -31.79
CA ASP A 333 -19.14 -18.32 -31.85
C ASP A 333 -18.72 -17.68 -30.52
N CYS A 334 -18.76 -18.48 -29.44
CA CYS A 334 -18.19 -18.07 -28.16
C CYS A 334 -16.72 -18.51 -28.09
N TYR A 335 -15.86 -17.68 -27.54
CA TYR A 335 -14.46 -18.07 -27.31
C TYR A 335 -13.89 -17.42 -26.06
N LEU A 336 -12.81 -18.02 -25.58
CA LEU A 336 -11.94 -17.46 -24.56
C LEU A 336 -10.62 -17.08 -25.22
N ALA A 337 -10.07 -15.91 -24.90
CA ALA A 337 -8.82 -15.46 -25.48
C ALA A 337 -7.94 -14.69 -24.49
N TRP A 338 -6.64 -14.88 -24.62
CA TRP A 338 -5.64 -14.00 -24.01
C TRP A 338 -5.48 -12.72 -24.83
N ILE A 339 -5.49 -11.58 -24.16
CA ILE A 339 -5.32 -10.26 -24.78
C ILE A 339 -4.06 -9.60 -24.21
N THR A 340 -3.27 -8.99 -25.08
CA THR A 340 -2.10 -8.19 -24.71
C THR A 340 -2.19 -6.85 -25.42
N ASN A 341 -2.11 -5.75 -24.67
CA ASN A 341 -2.21 -4.38 -25.18
C ASN A 341 -3.45 -4.17 -26.07
N GLY A 342 -4.58 -4.73 -25.63
CA GLY A 342 -5.86 -4.68 -26.35
C GLY A 342 -5.95 -5.52 -27.63
N VAL A 343 -4.93 -6.31 -27.95
CA VAL A 343 -4.90 -7.19 -29.13
C VAL A 343 -5.00 -8.64 -28.71
N ARG A 344 -5.86 -9.42 -29.38
CA ARG A 344 -6.00 -10.85 -29.15
C ARG A 344 -4.73 -11.61 -29.56
N ALA A 345 -4.16 -12.37 -28.64
CA ALA A 345 -2.98 -13.19 -28.88
C ALA A 345 -3.37 -14.62 -29.26
N THR A 346 -3.74 -15.43 -28.28
CA THR A 346 -4.15 -16.83 -28.45
C THR A 346 -5.57 -17.00 -27.94
N TRP A 347 -6.36 -17.84 -28.61
CA TRP A 347 -7.76 -18.07 -28.25
C TRP A 347 -8.16 -19.52 -28.49
N VAL A 348 -9.27 -19.93 -27.90
CA VAL A 348 -9.88 -21.22 -28.13
C VAL A 348 -11.36 -21.02 -28.44
N ASP A 349 -11.70 -21.36 -29.68
CA ASP A 349 -13.07 -21.40 -30.18
C ASP A 349 -13.68 -22.74 -29.81
N ASN A 350 -14.76 -22.71 -29.03
CA ASN A 350 -15.62 -23.86 -28.82
C ASN A 350 -16.99 -23.31 -28.44
N ALA A 351 -18.08 -24.02 -28.71
CA ALA A 351 -19.39 -23.66 -28.15
C ALA A 351 -19.42 -23.89 -26.62
N LEU A 352 -18.52 -23.20 -25.90
CA LEU A 352 -18.06 -23.40 -24.53
C LEU A 352 -19.25 -23.37 -23.61
N PHE A 353 -20.08 -22.34 -23.75
CA PHE A 353 -21.24 -22.12 -22.91
C PHE A 353 -22.49 -21.86 -23.74
N SER A 354 -23.61 -22.40 -23.26
CA SER A 354 -24.91 -22.13 -23.85
C SER A 354 -25.28 -20.68 -23.56
N GLN A 355 -25.61 -19.96 -24.62
CA GLN A 355 -26.07 -18.58 -24.55
C GLN A 355 -27.51 -18.47 -24.04
N ASN A 356 -28.24 -19.59 -24.02
CA ASN A 356 -29.63 -19.68 -23.60
C ASN A 356 -29.78 -20.29 -22.19
N GLN A 357 -28.68 -20.63 -21.52
CA GLN A 357 -28.68 -21.16 -20.15
C GLN A 357 -28.00 -20.18 -19.19
N GLY A 358 -28.19 -20.40 -17.89
CA GLY A 358 -27.86 -19.47 -16.80
C GLY A 358 -26.39 -19.10 -16.64
N ALA A 359 -26.05 -18.52 -15.49
CA ALA A 359 -24.71 -18.03 -15.18
C ALA A 359 -23.62 -19.10 -15.35
N PHE A 360 -22.40 -18.66 -15.63
CA PHE A 360 -21.21 -19.52 -15.57
C PHE A 360 -20.20 -18.93 -14.59
N ASN A 361 -19.40 -19.80 -13.99
CA ASN A 361 -18.33 -19.42 -13.10
C ASN A 361 -16.99 -19.50 -13.84
N ALA A 362 -16.08 -18.56 -13.55
CA ALA A 362 -14.72 -18.56 -14.01
C ALA A 362 -13.80 -18.37 -12.80
N ARG A 363 -12.83 -19.26 -12.64
CA ARG A 363 -11.75 -19.13 -11.67
C ARG A 363 -10.45 -18.93 -12.43
N MET A 364 -9.79 -17.80 -12.21
CA MET A 364 -8.44 -17.56 -12.69
C MET A 364 -7.45 -17.76 -11.56
N THR A 365 -6.35 -18.44 -11.84
CA THR A 365 -5.25 -18.63 -10.87
C THR A 365 -3.95 -18.24 -11.53
N PHE A 366 -3.13 -17.48 -10.81
CA PHE A 366 -1.77 -17.13 -11.19
C PHE A 366 -0.80 -17.53 -10.07
N ASP A 367 0.27 -18.22 -10.42
CA ASP A 367 1.24 -18.78 -9.45
C ASP A 367 2.57 -18.01 -9.40
N GLY A 368 2.62 -16.80 -9.97
CA GLY A 368 3.85 -16.03 -10.16
C GLY A 368 4.52 -16.27 -11.53
N THR A 369 4.20 -17.38 -12.21
CA THR A 369 4.79 -17.72 -13.52
C THR A 369 3.74 -17.88 -14.61
N LYS A 370 2.72 -18.70 -14.37
CA LYS A 370 1.67 -19.03 -15.35
C LYS A 370 0.29 -18.68 -14.83
N MET A 371 -0.63 -18.43 -15.75
CA MET A 371 -2.03 -18.14 -15.45
C MET A 371 -2.93 -19.21 -16.04
N VAL A 372 -3.90 -19.69 -15.26
CA VAL A 372 -4.91 -20.67 -15.66
C VAL A 372 -6.30 -20.06 -15.50
N ILE A 373 -7.20 -20.31 -16.45
CA ILE A 373 -8.62 -19.96 -16.36
C ILE A 373 -9.43 -21.24 -16.44
N ASP A 374 -10.11 -21.59 -15.36
CA ASP A 374 -11.07 -22.68 -15.30
C ASP A 374 -12.49 -22.11 -15.34
N MET A 375 -13.29 -22.53 -16.31
CA MET A 375 -14.67 -22.06 -16.48
C MET A 375 -15.66 -23.20 -16.45
N GLN A 376 -16.83 -22.98 -15.84
CA GLN A 376 -17.88 -23.98 -15.70
C GLN A 376 -19.29 -23.40 -15.90
N GLN A 377 -20.11 -24.09 -16.72
CA GLN A 377 -21.55 -23.87 -16.83
C GLN A 377 -22.27 -25.23 -16.86
N GLY A 378 -22.98 -25.56 -15.78
CA GLY A 378 -23.58 -26.89 -15.64
C GLY A 378 -22.52 -28.00 -15.71
N THR A 379 -22.66 -28.93 -16.65
CA THR A 379 -21.71 -30.03 -16.89
C THR A 379 -20.54 -29.66 -17.81
N LYS A 380 -20.58 -28.49 -18.45
CA LYS A 380 -19.50 -28.03 -19.32
C LYS A 380 -18.41 -27.40 -18.47
N VAL A 381 -17.19 -27.91 -18.57
CA VAL A 381 -16.00 -27.41 -17.91
C VAL A 381 -14.92 -27.19 -18.96
N TYR A 382 -14.17 -26.10 -18.84
CA TYR A 382 -13.10 -25.74 -19.75
C TYR A 382 -11.93 -25.11 -18.99
N SER A 383 -10.70 -25.35 -19.46
CA SER A 383 -9.48 -24.78 -18.88
C SER A 383 -8.58 -24.22 -19.97
N MET A 384 -7.99 -23.06 -19.73
CA MET A 384 -7.00 -22.42 -20.61
C MET A 384 -5.80 -21.95 -19.80
N THR A 385 -4.59 -22.24 -20.27
CA THR A 385 -3.34 -21.86 -19.61
C THR A 385 -2.53 -20.89 -20.47
N ASN A 386 -1.87 -19.93 -19.83
CA ASN A 386 -0.81 -19.12 -20.39
C ASN A 386 0.47 -19.32 -19.57
N GLU A 387 1.42 -20.04 -20.14
CA GLU A 387 2.71 -20.36 -19.50
C GLU A 387 3.65 -19.15 -19.36
N ASN A 388 3.36 -18.04 -20.07
CA ASN A 388 4.18 -16.84 -20.09
C ASN A 388 3.50 -15.63 -19.41
N ALA A 389 2.50 -15.89 -18.56
CA ALA A 389 1.73 -14.83 -17.91
C ALA A 389 2.59 -13.94 -17.00
N GLY A 390 3.54 -14.52 -16.25
CA GLY A 390 4.40 -13.78 -15.32
C GLY A 390 5.28 -12.75 -16.03
N ALA A 391 5.90 -13.11 -17.16
CA ALA A 391 6.66 -12.17 -17.96
C ALA A 391 5.77 -11.05 -18.52
N LYS A 392 4.53 -11.36 -18.93
CA LYS A 392 3.57 -10.37 -19.43
C LYS A 392 3.13 -9.38 -18.36
N LEU A 393 2.93 -9.85 -17.13
CA LEU A 393 2.59 -9.01 -15.97
C LEU A 393 3.79 -8.18 -15.48
N ALA A 394 5.02 -8.69 -15.62
CA ALA A 394 6.22 -7.89 -15.37
C ALA A 394 6.40 -6.78 -16.43
N GLU A 395 6.21 -7.10 -17.72
CA GLU A 395 6.27 -6.13 -18.83
C GLU A 395 5.20 -5.02 -18.72
N LEU A 396 4.04 -5.32 -18.10
CA LEU A 396 2.96 -4.37 -17.84
C LEU A 396 3.38 -3.23 -16.89
N GLY A 397 4.35 -3.50 -16.02
CA GLY A 397 4.62 -2.70 -14.83
C GLY A 397 3.62 -3.02 -13.72
N THR A 398 4.11 -3.10 -12.48
CA THR A 398 3.31 -3.38 -11.27
C THR A 398 3.64 -2.31 -10.22
N PRO A 399 2.68 -1.85 -9.40
CA PRO A 399 1.28 -2.27 -9.33
C PRO A 399 0.46 -1.87 -10.56
N ALA A 400 -0.66 -2.56 -10.83
CA ALA A 400 -1.51 -2.37 -12.01
C ALA A 400 -3.00 -2.27 -11.67
N TRP A 401 -3.79 -1.58 -12.49
CA TRP A 401 -5.23 -1.48 -12.31
C TRP A 401 -5.92 -2.78 -12.72
N LEU A 402 -6.66 -3.39 -11.80
CA LEU A 402 -7.54 -4.52 -12.09
C LEU A 402 -8.90 -4.01 -12.58
N GLY A 403 -9.32 -4.44 -13.75
CA GLY A 403 -10.57 -3.99 -14.37
C GLY A 403 -11.39 -5.10 -14.99
N ILE A 404 -12.70 -4.94 -14.91
CA ILE A 404 -13.69 -5.71 -15.67
C ILE A 404 -14.28 -4.79 -16.72
N VAL A 405 -14.22 -5.20 -17.98
CA VAL A 405 -14.64 -4.35 -19.10
C VAL A 405 -15.62 -5.11 -19.97
N GLY A 406 -16.59 -4.39 -20.54
CA GLY A 406 -17.66 -4.97 -21.34
C GLY A 406 -18.19 -4.01 -22.38
N GLY A 407 -18.93 -4.56 -23.35
CA GLY A 407 -19.60 -3.74 -24.33
C GLY A 407 -20.47 -4.56 -25.26
N THR A 408 -21.12 -3.81 -26.13
CA THR A 408 -22.12 -4.29 -27.06
C THR A 408 -21.89 -3.65 -28.42
N GLY A 409 -22.23 -4.39 -29.47
CA GLY A 409 -22.08 -3.96 -30.85
C GLY A 409 -23.43 -3.94 -31.56
N GLY A 410 -23.44 -4.43 -32.80
CA GLY A 410 -24.67 -4.69 -33.55
C GLY A 410 -25.48 -5.84 -32.96
N ASN A 411 -24.81 -6.80 -32.34
CA ASN A 411 -25.39 -7.80 -31.44
C ASN A 411 -25.21 -7.32 -30.00
N TYR A 412 -26.19 -7.58 -29.14
CA TYR A 412 -26.15 -7.03 -27.79
C TYR A 412 -27.00 -7.81 -26.79
N ALA A 413 -26.53 -7.84 -25.56
CA ALA A 413 -27.21 -8.36 -24.40
C ALA A 413 -26.95 -7.48 -23.19
N GLN A 414 -27.85 -7.55 -22.22
CA GLN A 414 -27.54 -7.14 -20.86
C GLN A 414 -26.53 -8.13 -20.26
N GLN A 415 -25.50 -7.62 -19.60
CA GLN A 415 -24.39 -8.42 -19.09
C GLN A 415 -24.13 -8.06 -17.63
N PHE A 416 -24.09 -9.08 -16.78
CA PHE A 416 -23.88 -8.95 -15.34
C PHE A 416 -22.68 -9.74 -14.88
N ILE A 417 -21.97 -9.19 -13.89
CA ILE A 417 -21.11 -9.94 -12.98
C ILE A 417 -21.86 -10.06 -11.65
N ASP A 418 -22.30 -11.27 -11.33
CA ASP A 418 -23.06 -11.55 -10.11
C ASP A 418 -22.16 -11.68 -8.88
N ALA A 419 -20.91 -12.11 -9.08
CA ALA A 419 -19.92 -12.21 -8.03
C ALA A 419 -18.52 -12.01 -8.62
N PHE A 420 -17.65 -11.37 -7.86
CA PHE A 420 -16.24 -11.22 -8.18
C PHE A 420 -15.42 -11.22 -6.90
N THR A 421 -14.33 -11.96 -6.87
CA THR A 421 -13.30 -11.89 -5.82
C THR A 421 -11.93 -11.80 -6.49
N PHE A 422 -11.00 -11.15 -5.80
CA PHE A 422 -9.57 -11.20 -6.11
C PHE A 422 -8.84 -11.37 -4.79
N SER A 423 -8.02 -12.40 -4.67
CA SER A 423 -7.31 -12.75 -3.44
C SER A 423 -5.90 -13.20 -3.76
N TYR A 424 -4.90 -12.71 -3.03
CA TYR A 424 -3.53 -13.23 -3.15
C TYR A 424 -3.40 -14.60 -2.48
N THR A 425 -2.59 -15.50 -3.06
CA THR A 425 -2.49 -16.91 -2.62
C THR A 425 -1.13 -17.33 -2.08
N GLY A 426 -0.12 -16.45 -2.07
CA GLY A 426 1.18 -16.74 -1.46
C GLY A 426 1.22 -16.44 0.04
N GLU A 427 1.71 -17.37 0.86
CA GLU A 427 2.03 -17.16 2.29
C GLU A 427 3.15 -16.13 2.48
N ALA A 428 4.12 -16.07 1.56
CA ALA A 428 5.30 -15.21 1.67
C ALA A 428 5.01 -13.70 1.49
N ALA A 429 3.90 -13.33 0.85
CA ALA A 429 3.63 -11.94 0.44
C ALA A 429 2.87 -11.10 1.49
N ARG A 430 2.55 -11.66 2.66
CA ARG A 430 1.77 -10.99 3.72
C ARG A 430 2.58 -10.82 5.01
N SER A 431 3.90 -10.75 4.88
CA SER A 431 4.83 -10.58 5.99
C SER A 431 5.39 -9.16 6.02
N PHE A 432 5.46 -8.60 7.23
CA PHE A 432 6.19 -7.40 7.58
C PHE A 432 7.33 -7.85 8.50
N THR A 433 8.45 -8.28 7.93
CA THR A 433 9.55 -8.91 8.67
C THR A 433 10.57 -7.91 9.24
N ASN A 434 10.38 -6.61 8.98
CA ASN A 434 11.23 -5.56 9.50
C ASN A 434 11.19 -5.51 11.03
N ALA A 435 12.29 -5.02 11.62
CA ALA A 435 12.31 -4.69 13.03
C ALA A 435 11.25 -3.62 13.34
N LEU A 436 10.31 -3.97 14.23
CA LEU A 436 9.27 -3.08 14.72
C LEU A 436 9.62 -2.63 16.14
N GLU A 437 9.70 -1.33 16.37
CA GLU A 437 9.93 -0.75 17.68
C GLU A 437 8.76 0.12 18.12
N LEU A 438 8.38 0.02 19.39
CA LEU A 438 7.34 0.84 20.00
C LEU A 438 7.97 1.92 20.86
N THR A 439 7.58 3.16 20.66
CA THR A 439 8.12 4.29 21.42
C THR A 439 7.63 4.27 22.86
N ALA A 440 8.52 4.63 23.79
CA ALA A 440 8.23 4.66 25.23
C ALA A 440 6.99 5.51 25.55
N GLY A 441 6.11 4.97 26.39
CA GLY A 441 4.89 5.65 26.86
C GLY A 441 3.81 5.87 25.79
N THR A 442 3.94 5.26 24.60
CA THR A 442 2.96 5.41 23.51
C THR A 442 2.06 4.17 23.38
N ALA A 443 0.90 4.35 22.73
CA ALA A 443 -0.05 3.28 22.45
C ALA A 443 -0.22 3.13 20.93
N SER A 444 0.23 2.00 20.39
CA SER A 444 0.25 1.71 18.96
C SER A 444 -0.68 0.56 18.61
N THR A 445 -1.00 0.46 17.32
CA THR A 445 -1.92 -0.57 16.80
C THR A 445 -1.33 -1.26 15.58
N ILE A 446 -1.57 -2.57 15.44
CA ILE A 446 -1.44 -3.29 14.17
C ILE A 446 -2.82 -3.78 13.77
N GLU A 447 -3.20 -3.52 12.52
CA GLU A 447 -4.51 -3.89 12.00
C GLU A 447 -4.43 -4.35 10.53
N PRO A 448 -5.09 -5.48 10.15
CA PRO A 448 -5.31 -5.82 8.75
C PRO A 448 -6.32 -4.87 8.11
N VAL A 449 -6.13 -4.48 6.84
CA VAL A 449 -7.14 -3.66 6.13
C VAL A 449 -8.40 -4.42 5.70
N SER A 450 -8.40 -5.75 5.76
CA SER A 450 -9.51 -6.58 5.31
C SER A 450 -9.61 -7.85 6.13
N PRO A 451 -10.81 -8.48 6.22
CA PRO A 451 -10.98 -9.75 6.89
C PRO A 451 -9.99 -10.79 6.39
N LEU A 452 -9.43 -11.57 7.31
CA LEU A 452 -8.52 -12.67 6.99
C LEU A 452 -9.29 -13.97 6.77
N ALA A 453 -8.87 -14.72 5.75
CA ALA A 453 -9.32 -16.09 5.55
C ALA A 453 -8.58 -17.03 6.53
N GLU A 454 -9.23 -18.12 6.92
CA GLU A 454 -8.64 -19.14 7.78
C GLU A 454 -7.34 -19.71 7.17
N GLY A 455 -6.31 -19.87 8.00
CA GLY A 455 -5.05 -20.52 7.62
C GLY A 455 -4.01 -19.61 6.93
N LEU A 456 -4.27 -18.31 6.79
CA LEU A 456 -3.32 -17.36 6.18
C LEU A 456 -3.11 -16.11 7.08
N PRO A 457 -2.45 -16.27 8.24
CA PRO A 457 -2.17 -15.16 9.14
C PRO A 457 -1.23 -14.13 8.50
N LEU A 458 -1.38 -12.87 8.89
CA LEU A 458 -0.34 -11.87 8.68
C LEU A 458 0.89 -12.24 9.50
N ILE A 459 2.08 -11.92 9.01
CA ILE A 459 3.32 -12.14 9.76
C ILE A 459 3.93 -10.77 10.05
N VAL A 460 4.31 -10.52 11.30
CA VAL A 460 5.10 -9.37 11.72
C VAL A 460 6.37 -9.92 12.36
N GLY A 461 7.52 -9.31 12.03
CA GLY A 461 8.81 -9.67 12.56
C GLY A 461 8.96 -9.36 14.05
N ASP A 462 10.20 -9.20 14.48
CA ASP A 462 10.52 -8.99 15.87
C ASP A 462 9.98 -7.65 16.39
N ILE A 463 9.49 -7.66 17.63
CA ILE A 463 8.93 -6.48 18.29
C ILE A 463 9.79 -6.06 19.47
N THR A 464 10.28 -4.83 19.42
CA THR A 464 10.89 -4.15 20.56
C THR A 464 9.86 -3.28 21.28
N VAL A 465 9.67 -3.52 22.58
CA VAL A 465 8.72 -2.80 23.44
C VAL A 465 9.50 -1.98 24.47
N ASN A 466 9.43 -0.66 24.34
CA ASN A 466 10.04 0.26 25.30
C ASN A 466 9.14 0.55 26.51
N GLU A 467 9.73 1.13 27.55
CA GLU A 467 9.07 1.46 28.82
C GLU A 467 7.73 2.18 28.63
N GLY A 468 6.67 1.65 29.23
CA GLY A 468 5.31 2.18 29.18
C GLY A 468 4.60 2.03 27.83
N ALA A 469 5.21 1.38 26.83
CA ALA A 469 4.59 1.22 25.52
C ALA A 469 3.49 0.15 25.54
N SER A 470 2.46 0.34 24.71
CA SER A 470 1.42 -0.65 24.50
C SER A 470 1.15 -0.90 23.02
N LEU A 471 0.86 -2.16 22.69
CA LEU A 471 0.49 -2.60 21.35
C LEU A 471 -0.87 -3.29 21.37
N THR A 472 -1.79 -2.77 20.57
CA THR A 472 -3.08 -3.42 20.31
C THR A 472 -3.00 -4.18 18.98
N LEU A 473 -3.34 -5.46 19.01
CA LEU A 473 -3.49 -6.31 17.83
C LEU A 473 -4.99 -6.34 17.50
N GLN A 474 -5.38 -5.55 16.51
CA GLN A 474 -6.78 -5.33 16.16
C GLN A 474 -7.12 -6.13 14.89
N PRO A 475 -8.05 -7.10 14.93
CA PRO A 475 -8.51 -7.75 13.71
C PRO A 475 -9.34 -6.79 12.87
N ALA A 476 -9.34 -7.00 11.54
CA ALA A 476 -10.26 -6.33 10.64
C ALA A 476 -11.71 -6.70 10.98
N ALA A 477 -12.64 -5.77 10.80
CA ALA A 477 -14.06 -6.02 11.04
C ALA A 477 -14.58 -7.20 10.20
N GLY A 478 -15.19 -8.20 10.84
CA GLY A 478 -15.70 -9.40 10.17
C GLY A 478 -14.67 -10.53 10.00
N THR A 479 -13.47 -10.38 10.57
CA THR A 479 -12.54 -11.52 10.74
C THR A 479 -13.21 -12.59 11.60
N ASP A 480 -13.05 -13.86 11.20
CA ASP A 480 -13.55 -14.99 11.96
C ASP A 480 -12.89 -15.03 13.35
N PRO A 481 -13.67 -15.07 14.46
CA PRO A 481 -13.11 -15.10 15.80
C PRO A 481 -12.25 -16.32 16.12
N ASP A 482 -12.42 -17.42 15.37
CA ASP A 482 -11.62 -18.64 15.55
C ASP A 482 -10.31 -18.60 14.75
N CYS A 483 -10.10 -17.57 13.92
CA CYS A 483 -8.89 -17.41 13.13
C CYS A 483 -7.74 -16.81 13.94
N VAL A 484 -6.56 -17.42 13.84
CA VAL A 484 -5.30 -16.76 14.20
C VAL A 484 -4.96 -15.80 13.07
N PHE A 485 -5.13 -14.51 13.32
CA PHE A 485 -5.07 -13.50 12.26
C PHE A 485 -3.66 -12.91 12.07
N LEU A 486 -2.81 -13.03 13.10
CA LEU A 486 -1.49 -12.41 13.13
C LEU A 486 -0.48 -13.31 13.85
N HIS A 487 0.71 -13.44 13.28
CA HIS A 487 1.89 -14.08 13.84
C HIS A 487 2.95 -13.01 14.14
N LEU A 488 3.53 -13.04 15.33
CA LEU A 488 4.59 -12.14 15.77
C LEU A 488 5.92 -12.88 15.93
N GLY A 489 7.02 -12.24 15.52
CA GLY A 489 8.38 -12.71 15.74
C GLY A 489 8.83 -12.64 17.19
N ASP A 490 10.14 -12.52 17.40
CA ASP A 490 10.73 -12.48 18.73
C ASP A 490 10.31 -11.21 19.49
N LEU A 491 10.34 -11.30 20.82
CA LEU A 491 9.94 -10.19 21.69
C LEU A 491 11.16 -9.64 22.44
N ILE A 492 11.36 -8.33 22.37
CA ILE A 492 12.45 -7.63 23.03
C ILE A 492 11.87 -6.57 23.97
N MET A 493 11.90 -6.84 25.26
CA MET A 493 11.37 -5.98 26.30
C MET A 493 12.47 -5.09 26.88
N ARG A 494 12.41 -3.79 26.58
CA ARG A 494 13.34 -2.77 27.11
C ARG A 494 12.82 -2.10 28.38
N GLY A 495 11.53 -2.25 28.68
CA GLY A 495 10.87 -1.77 29.87
C GLY A 495 9.51 -2.43 30.06
N ASP A 496 8.74 -1.93 31.03
CA ASP A 496 7.36 -2.39 31.22
C ASP A 496 6.52 -2.12 29.97
N GLY A 497 5.73 -3.09 29.52
CA GLY A 497 4.96 -2.94 28.29
C GLY A 497 3.74 -3.84 28.23
N THR A 498 2.84 -3.56 27.29
CA THR A 498 1.61 -4.34 27.11
C THR A 498 1.44 -4.76 25.66
N LEU A 499 1.02 -6.01 25.46
CA LEU A 499 0.52 -6.50 24.19
C LEU A 499 -0.89 -7.08 24.40
N ALA A 500 -1.85 -6.56 23.65
CA ALA A 500 -3.26 -6.87 23.82
C ALA A 500 -3.89 -7.30 22.49
N VAL A 501 -4.42 -8.52 22.44
CA VAL A 501 -5.28 -8.96 21.34
C VAL A 501 -6.69 -8.46 21.59
N ALA A 502 -7.24 -7.70 20.65
CA ALA A 502 -8.59 -7.19 20.74
C ALA A 502 -9.62 -8.34 20.72
N PRO A 503 -10.79 -8.17 21.38
CA PRO A 503 -11.81 -9.23 21.45
C PRO A 503 -12.30 -9.72 20.08
N GLY A 504 -12.68 -10.99 20.01
CA GLY A 504 -13.27 -11.58 18.80
C GLY A 504 -12.23 -12.01 17.75
N SER A 505 -11.00 -12.34 18.17
CA SER A 505 -9.96 -12.95 17.33
C SER A 505 -8.86 -13.56 18.20
N ALA A 506 -7.90 -14.26 17.58
CA ALA A 506 -6.68 -14.74 18.22
C ALA A 506 -5.41 -14.31 17.45
N ALA A 507 -4.29 -14.17 18.15
CA ALA A 507 -2.97 -13.99 17.54
C ALA A 507 -2.00 -15.09 18.01
N ALA A 508 -0.86 -15.22 17.35
CA ALA A 508 0.23 -16.08 17.78
C ALA A 508 1.50 -15.27 17.98
N ILE A 509 2.22 -15.57 19.05
CA ILE A 509 3.64 -15.26 19.12
C ILE A 509 4.34 -16.52 18.62
N VAL A 510 5.04 -16.42 17.50
CA VAL A 510 5.78 -17.52 16.88
C VAL A 510 7.28 -17.43 17.14
N GLY A 511 7.78 -16.22 17.43
CA GLY A 511 9.14 -16.02 17.91
C GLY A 511 9.40 -16.77 19.21
N ASP A 512 10.44 -17.58 19.19
CA ASP A 512 10.81 -18.47 20.29
C ASP A 512 11.78 -17.83 21.27
N THR A 513 12.32 -16.64 20.98
CA THR A 513 13.28 -15.97 21.85
C THR A 513 12.72 -14.67 22.41
N TRP A 514 12.54 -14.61 23.73
CA TRP A 514 12.05 -13.43 24.43
C TRP A 514 13.15 -12.84 25.30
N THR A 515 13.57 -11.63 24.97
CA THR A 515 14.66 -10.93 25.63
C THR A 515 14.12 -9.85 26.57
N PHE A 516 14.60 -9.83 27.81
CA PHE A 516 14.19 -8.87 28.82
C PHE A 516 15.38 -8.09 29.37
N THR A 517 15.26 -6.77 29.40
CA THR A 517 16.12 -5.91 30.22
C THR A 517 15.76 -6.14 31.71
N PRO A 518 16.73 -6.19 32.64
CA PRO A 518 16.45 -6.33 34.07
C PRO A 518 15.38 -5.36 34.58
N GLY A 519 14.30 -5.91 35.15
CA GLY A 519 13.15 -5.16 35.66
C GLY A 519 11.97 -5.00 34.69
N ALA A 520 12.13 -5.25 33.39
CA ALA A 520 11.06 -5.13 32.40
C ALA A 520 10.00 -6.23 32.55
N VAL A 521 8.72 -5.84 32.48
CA VAL A 521 7.57 -6.75 32.52
C VAL A 521 6.69 -6.60 31.29
N LEU A 522 6.40 -7.72 30.61
CA LEU A 522 5.39 -7.80 29.56
C LEU A 522 4.03 -8.17 30.15
N THR A 523 3.00 -7.38 29.89
CA THR A 523 1.62 -7.75 30.18
C THR A 523 0.95 -8.25 28.92
N LEU A 524 0.45 -9.49 28.94
CA LEU A 524 -0.29 -10.09 27.83
C LEU A 524 -1.79 -10.12 28.14
N SER A 525 -2.60 -9.82 27.13
CA SER A 525 -4.05 -9.95 27.22
C SER A 525 -4.70 -10.38 25.90
N GLY A 526 -5.91 -10.95 26.01
CA GLY A 526 -6.66 -11.48 24.87
C GLY A 526 -6.28 -12.94 24.52
N ALA A 527 -6.76 -13.43 23.38
CA ALA A 527 -6.54 -14.83 22.97
C ALA A 527 -5.24 -14.98 22.17
N LEU A 528 -4.35 -15.85 22.63
CA LEU A 528 -3.01 -16.02 22.08
C LEU A 528 -2.61 -17.50 21.98
N THR A 529 -1.68 -17.79 21.08
CA THR A 529 -0.86 -19.02 21.08
C THR A 529 0.61 -18.67 21.17
N LEU A 530 1.40 -19.57 21.74
CA LEU A 530 2.85 -19.42 21.96
C LEU A 530 3.62 -20.54 21.24
N PRO A 531 4.94 -20.43 21.01
CA PRO A 531 5.70 -21.57 20.48
C PRO A 531 5.83 -22.67 21.54
N SER A 532 6.10 -23.90 21.10
CA SER A 532 6.23 -25.05 22.01
C SER A 532 7.41 -24.92 22.98
N THR A 533 8.43 -24.15 22.61
CA THR A 533 9.54 -23.78 23.47
C THR A 533 9.75 -22.28 23.37
N VAL A 534 9.90 -21.62 24.52
CA VAL A 534 10.24 -20.19 24.60
C VAL A 534 11.57 -20.05 25.36
N MET A 535 12.59 -19.57 24.66
CA MET A 535 13.87 -19.16 25.19
C MET A 535 13.74 -17.79 25.86
N ILE A 536 13.94 -17.75 27.17
CA ILE A 536 13.95 -16.53 27.97
C ILE A 536 15.39 -16.06 28.13
N VAL A 537 15.69 -14.89 27.59
CA VAL A 537 16.99 -14.22 27.70
C VAL A 537 16.84 -13.01 28.62
N VAL A 538 17.76 -12.84 29.57
CA VAL A 538 17.88 -11.60 30.34
C VAL A 538 19.14 -10.89 29.88
N ASP A 539 18.98 -9.70 29.29
CA ASP A 539 20.06 -8.87 28.76
C ASP A 539 20.73 -8.08 29.89
N GLY A 540 21.45 -8.81 30.75
CA GLY A 540 22.08 -8.29 31.96
C GLY A 540 22.12 -9.32 33.10
N PRO A 541 22.61 -8.92 34.28
CA PRO A 541 22.60 -9.81 35.45
C PRO A 541 21.15 -10.05 35.91
N ILE A 542 20.80 -11.31 36.16
CA ILE A 542 19.51 -11.67 36.75
C ILE A 542 19.48 -11.13 38.20
N PRO A 543 18.51 -10.28 38.57
CA PRO A 543 18.43 -9.75 39.91
C PRO A 543 18.25 -10.85 40.96
N ALA A 544 18.83 -10.64 42.13
CA ALA A 544 18.63 -11.51 43.28
C ALA A 544 17.14 -11.63 43.65
N GLY A 545 16.66 -12.85 43.85
CA GLY A 545 15.26 -13.11 44.15
C GLY A 545 14.38 -13.11 42.91
N ARG A 546 13.09 -12.82 43.08
CA ARG A 546 12.09 -12.93 42.01
C ARG A 546 12.10 -11.71 41.09
N MET A 547 12.30 -11.92 39.80
CA MET A 547 12.07 -10.94 38.73
C MET A 547 10.89 -11.40 37.88
N ASN A 548 9.79 -10.65 37.91
CA ASN A 548 8.67 -10.91 37.01
C ASN A 548 9.09 -10.61 35.57
N LEU A 549 8.60 -11.41 34.63
CA LEU A 549 8.86 -11.26 33.20
C LEU A 549 7.56 -11.06 32.44
N VAL A 550 6.57 -11.92 32.67
CA VAL A 550 5.31 -11.89 31.92
C VAL A 550 4.12 -12.05 32.85
N ASP A 551 3.13 -11.16 32.71
CA ASP A 551 1.81 -11.29 33.29
C ASP A 551 0.83 -11.87 32.26
N PHE A 552 0.37 -13.10 32.50
CA PHE A 552 -0.60 -13.80 31.66
C PHE A 552 -2.04 -13.69 32.17
N ARG A 553 -2.30 -13.00 33.29
CA ARG A 553 -3.62 -13.06 33.95
C ARG A 553 -4.77 -12.49 33.10
N GLY A 554 -4.46 -11.60 32.15
CA GLY A 554 -5.42 -11.07 31.18
C GLY A 554 -5.48 -11.87 29.87
N ALA A 555 -4.64 -12.88 29.69
CA ALA A 555 -4.50 -13.63 28.45
C ALA A 555 -5.15 -15.02 28.55
N THR A 556 -5.72 -15.47 27.43
CA THR A 556 -6.12 -16.86 27.22
C THR A 556 -5.11 -17.48 26.26
N ILE A 557 -4.17 -18.25 26.80
CA ILE A 557 -3.15 -18.94 26.01
C ILE A 557 -3.61 -20.36 25.72
N ALA A 558 -3.95 -20.67 24.47
CA ALA A 558 -4.60 -21.94 24.13
C ALA A 558 -3.73 -23.19 24.39
N ASN A 559 -2.42 -23.07 24.21
CA ASN A 559 -1.46 -24.17 24.33
C ASN A 559 -0.54 -24.05 25.56
N LEU A 560 -0.90 -23.27 26.58
CA LEU A 560 0.00 -22.93 27.69
C LEU A 560 0.60 -24.15 28.42
N ASP A 561 -0.21 -25.20 28.59
CA ASP A 561 0.20 -26.43 29.27
C ASP A 561 1.26 -27.23 28.49
N GLU A 562 1.45 -26.92 27.21
CA GLU A 562 2.43 -27.55 26.30
C GLU A 562 3.69 -26.71 26.11
N VAL A 563 3.72 -25.46 26.60
CA VAL A 563 4.83 -24.53 26.41
C VAL A 563 5.95 -24.82 27.40
N ASN A 564 7.15 -25.04 26.88
CA ASN A 564 8.37 -25.19 27.66
C ASN A 564 9.17 -23.88 27.71
N PHE A 565 9.19 -23.21 28.87
CA PHE A 565 10.02 -22.02 29.08
C PHE A 565 11.44 -22.41 29.51
N VAL A 566 12.44 -21.96 28.76
CA VAL A 566 13.86 -22.27 29.00
C VAL A 566 14.63 -20.99 29.25
N LEU A 567 15.22 -20.84 30.43
CA LEU A 567 16.15 -19.75 30.71
C LEU A 567 17.45 -19.97 29.93
N VAL A 568 17.88 -18.96 29.18
CA VAL A 568 19.13 -18.94 28.43
C VAL A 568 20.11 -18.02 29.13
N GLY A 569 21.26 -18.56 29.50
CA GLY A 569 22.21 -17.87 30.39
C GLY A 569 21.82 -17.96 31.86
N GLY A 570 22.50 -17.18 32.71
CA GLY A 570 22.36 -17.25 34.18
C GLY A 570 23.24 -18.31 34.84
N ASP A 571 23.26 -18.30 36.16
CA ASP A 571 24.01 -19.27 36.96
C ASP A 571 23.27 -20.61 37.07
N ALA A 572 23.99 -21.68 37.47
CA ALA A 572 23.44 -23.04 37.56
C ALA A 572 22.20 -23.18 38.47
N THR A 573 21.94 -22.19 39.34
CA THR A 573 20.81 -22.14 40.27
C THR A 573 19.63 -21.32 39.78
N ASP A 574 19.79 -20.54 38.71
CA ASP A 574 18.73 -19.67 38.22
C ASP A 574 17.67 -20.50 37.50
N ARG A 575 16.41 -20.12 37.68
CA ARG A 575 15.27 -20.85 37.16
C ARG A 575 14.25 -19.88 36.60
N VAL A 576 13.58 -20.29 35.53
CA VAL A 576 12.33 -19.69 35.06
C VAL A 576 11.17 -20.52 35.62
N SER A 577 10.07 -19.87 36.00
CA SER A 577 8.89 -20.53 36.58
C SER A 577 7.61 -19.81 36.18
N LEU A 578 6.58 -20.60 35.86
CA LEU A 578 5.21 -20.13 35.63
C LEU A 578 4.34 -20.51 36.83
N ARG A 579 3.82 -19.52 37.57
CA ARG A 579 2.91 -19.77 38.71
C ARG A 579 1.93 -18.63 38.91
N GLY A 580 0.64 -18.96 39.06
CA GLY A 580 -0.41 -17.97 39.35
C GLY A 580 -0.57 -16.91 38.27
N GLY A 581 -0.38 -17.30 37.00
CA GLY A 581 -0.43 -16.40 35.85
C GLY A 581 0.83 -15.55 35.63
N TRP A 582 1.91 -15.78 36.38
CA TRP A 582 3.16 -15.05 36.23
C TRP A 582 4.30 -15.94 35.74
N LEU A 583 4.98 -15.53 34.68
CA LEU A 583 6.33 -15.98 34.35
C LEU A 583 7.34 -15.11 35.09
N TYR A 584 8.29 -15.73 35.78
CA TYR A 584 9.34 -15.02 36.48
C TYR A 584 10.61 -15.84 36.51
N THR A 585 11.75 -15.16 36.64
CA THR A 585 13.01 -15.79 37.02
C THR A 585 13.25 -15.63 38.52
N THR A 586 14.00 -16.56 39.09
CA THR A 586 14.57 -16.41 40.43
C THR A 586 16.08 -16.43 40.34
N GLY A 587 16.72 -15.28 40.56
CA GLY A 587 18.17 -15.17 40.66
C GLY A 587 18.67 -15.66 42.01
N SER A 588 19.86 -16.24 42.03
CA SER A 588 20.47 -16.79 43.23
C SER A 588 20.56 -15.80 44.41
N GLN A 589 20.15 -16.26 45.60
CA GLN A 589 20.61 -15.76 46.90
C GLN A 589 21.00 -16.98 47.74
N GLY A 590 22.09 -16.86 48.50
CA GLY A 590 22.57 -17.90 49.41
C GLY A 590 21.47 -18.43 50.34
N THR A 591 21.48 -19.75 50.54
CA THR A 591 20.68 -20.54 51.49
C THR A 591 19.17 -20.26 51.51
N PHE A 592 18.43 -21.04 50.73
CA PHE A 592 17.00 -21.26 50.91
C PHE A 592 16.71 -21.86 52.29
N MET A 593 15.83 -21.23 53.08
CA MET A 593 15.20 -21.85 54.24
C MET A 593 13.78 -22.31 53.84
N MET A 594 13.61 -23.62 53.63
CA MET A 594 12.28 -24.23 53.54
C MET A 594 11.68 -24.32 54.94
N LEU A 595 10.64 -23.52 55.22
CA LEU A 595 9.73 -23.80 56.33
C LEU A 595 8.64 -24.74 55.83
N ARG A 596 8.55 -25.92 56.46
CA ARG A 596 7.51 -26.93 56.25
C ARG A 596 6.21 -26.54 56.95
#